data_AF-A0A146F4R2-F1
#
_entry.id   AF-A0A146F4R2-F1
#
_cell.length_a   1.000
_cell.length_b   1.000
_cell.length_c   1.000
_cell.angle_alpha   90.00
_cell.angle_beta   90.00
_cell.angle_gamma   90.00
#
_symmetry.space_group_name_H-M   'P 1'
#
loop_
_entity.id
_entity.type
_entity.pdbx_description
1 polymer ?
#
loop_
_entity_poly.entity_id
_entity_poly.type
_entity_poly.pdbx_seq_one_letter_code
_entity_poly.pdbx_strand_id
1 'polypeptide(L)'
;MVASTISQQADINYMPDHDKYLARSKRRQETEELAMHLPEGFPTQLSGDLVWDARTIADRYDWNYQLSTGDISEIDGALRYFQCM
;
A
#
# COMPACT_ATOMS: atom_id res chain seq x y z
N MET A 1 18.25 23.18 -36.53
CA MET A 1 18.55 23.64 -35.16
C MET A 1 17.68 22.82 -34.21
N VAL A 2 18.25 21.81 -33.56
CA VAL A 2 17.54 20.96 -32.59
C VAL A 2 17.66 21.62 -31.22
N ALA A 3 16.52 22.04 -30.66
CA ALA A 3 16.48 22.65 -29.33
C ALA A 3 16.84 21.59 -28.29
N SER A 4 17.95 21.81 -27.59
CA SER A 4 18.38 21.02 -26.44
C SER A 4 17.32 21.09 -25.36
N THR A 5 16.63 19.97 -25.09
CA THR A 5 15.76 19.82 -23.93
C THR A 5 16.61 19.88 -22.67
N ILE A 6 16.56 21.02 -21.97
CA ILE A 6 17.19 21.20 -20.67
C ILE A 6 16.56 20.17 -19.73
N SER A 7 17.34 19.17 -19.31
CA SER A 7 16.98 18.28 -18.21
C SER A 7 16.98 19.10 -16.93
N GLN A 8 15.91 19.83 -16.69
CA GLN A 8 15.73 20.58 -15.46
C GLN A 8 15.42 19.57 -14.36
N GLN A 9 16.24 19.57 -13.31
CA GLN A 9 16.03 18.74 -12.12
C GLN A 9 14.58 18.92 -11.67
N ALA A 10 13.86 17.80 -11.48
CA ALA A 10 12.51 17.86 -10.97
C ALA A 10 12.52 18.56 -9.60
N ASP A 11 11.57 19.45 -9.37
CA ASP A 11 11.37 20.11 -8.07
C ASP A 11 10.80 19.11 -7.06
N ILE A 12 11.67 18.20 -6.60
CA ILE A 12 11.38 17.13 -5.65
C ILE A 12 12.15 17.36 -4.36
N ASN A 13 11.43 17.47 -3.25
CA ASN A 13 11.99 17.53 -1.90
C ASN A 13 11.86 16.15 -1.22
N TYR A 14 12.67 15.94 -0.18
CA TYR A 14 12.56 14.72 0.64
C TYR A 14 11.19 14.59 1.30
N MET A 15 10.64 15.69 1.82
CA MET A 15 9.31 15.69 2.42
C MET A 15 8.25 15.79 1.32
N PRO A 16 7.18 14.97 1.40
CA PRO A 16 6.02 15.13 0.54
C PRO A 16 5.40 16.52 0.70
N ASP A 17 5.12 17.17 -0.43
CA ASP A 17 4.40 18.44 -0.49
C ASP A 17 3.01 18.19 -1.09
N HIS A 18 1.99 18.34 -0.25
CA HIS A 18 0.61 18.06 -0.63
C HIS A 18 0.08 19.03 -1.69
N ASP A 19 0.45 20.31 -1.61
CA ASP A 19 -0.04 21.33 -2.54
C ASP A 19 0.58 21.12 -3.92
N LYS A 20 1.88 20.79 -3.99
CA LYS A 20 2.53 20.39 -5.25
C LYS A 20 1.89 19.12 -5.83
N TYR A 21 1.53 18.14 -5.01
CA TYR A 21 0.83 16.94 -5.46
C TYR A 21 -0.53 17.26 -6.09
N LEU A 22 -1.34 18.10 -5.44
CA LEU A 22 -2.64 18.51 -5.96
C LEU A 22 -2.51 19.33 -7.26
N ALA A 23 -1.61 20.31 -7.29
CA ALA A 23 -1.36 21.14 -8.46
C ALA A 23 -0.91 20.30 -9.66
N ARG A 24 -0.01 19.34 -9.45
CA ARG A 24 0.41 18.40 -10.50
C ARG A 24 -0.77 17.56 -10.97
N SER A 25 -1.56 17.00 -10.06
CA SER A 25 -2.70 16.14 -10.41
C SER A 25 -3.72 16.88 -11.26
N LYS A 26 -4.08 18.11 -10.88
CA LYS A 26 -4.97 18.99 -11.66
C LYS A 26 -4.40 19.26 -13.06
N ARG A 27 -3.13 19.67 -13.14
CA ARG A 27 -2.48 19.94 -14.42
C ARG A 27 -2.54 18.71 -15.34
N ARG A 28 -2.20 17.53 -14.83
CA ARG A 28 -2.22 16.28 -15.62
C ARG A 28 -3.61 15.96 -16.16
N GLN A 29 -4.66 16.16 -15.35
CA GLN A 29 -6.04 15.96 -15.79
C GLN A 29 -6.47 16.95 -16.89
N GLU A 30 -5.94 18.17 -16.88
CA GLU A 30 -6.26 19.22 -17.86
C GLU A 30 -5.44 19.10 -19.16
N THR A 31 -4.21 18.57 -19.09
CA THR A 31 -3.25 18.64 -20.21
C THR A 31 -2.90 17.30 -20.86
N GLU A 32 -3.20 16.17 -20.21
CA GLU A 32 -2.79 14.84 -20.68
C GLU A 32 -4.00 13.95 -20.95
N GLU A 33 -3.91 13.10 -21.98
CA GLU A 33 -4.85 11.99 -22.18
C GLU A 33 -4.42 10.81 -21.30
N LEU A 34 -5.14 10.61 -20.20
CA LEU A 34 -4.86 9.53 -19.26
C LEU A 34 -5.63 8.27 -19.66
N ALA A 35 -4.94 7.14 -19.77
CA ALA A 35 -5.59 5.85 -19.99
C ALA A 35 -6.53 5.52 -18.82
N MET A 36 -7.79 5.28 -19.13
CA MET A 36 -8.80 4.85 -18.14
C MET A 36 -8.95 3.33 -18.06
N HIS A 37 -8.11 2.59 -18.77
CA HIS A 37 -8.09 1.13 -18.79
C HIS A 37 -6.75 0.62 -18.25
N LEU A 38 -6.78 -0.60 -17.73
CA LEU A 38 -5.57 -1.29 -17.30
C LEU A 38 -4.65 -1.53 -18.51
N PRO A 39 -3.32 -1.49 -18.32
CA PRO A 39 -2.38 -1.81 -19.38
C PRO A 39 -2.57 -3.23 -19.92
N GLU A 40 -2.16 -3.46 -21.16
CA GLU A 40 -2.18 -4.80 -21.75
C GLU A 40 -1.38 -5.78 -20.87
N GLY A 41 -1.95 -6.98 -20.64
CA GLY A 41 -1.39 -8.00 -19.77
C GLY A 41 -1.81 -7.91 -18.29
N PHE A 42 -2.46 -6.83 -17.86
CA PHE A 42 -3.03 -6.76 -16.52
C PHE A 42 -4.43 -7.40 -16.48
N PRO A 43 -4.72 -8.24 -15.46
CA PRO A 43 -6.03 -8.83 -15.32
C PRO A 43 -7.05 -7.75 -14.92
N THR A 44 -8.21 -7.76 -15.57
CA THR A 44 -9.33 -6.86 -15.25
C THR A 44 -9.93 -7.13 -13.88
N GLN A 45 -9.76 -8.36 -13.37
CA GLN A 45 -10.20 -8.78 -12.05
C GLN A 45 -9.18 -9.76 -11.46
N LEU A 46 -8.89 -9.62 -10.18
CA LEU A 46 -8.11 -10.59 -9.43
C LEU A 46 -8.98 -11.79 -9.05
N SER A 47 -8.46 -12.99 -9.22
CA SER A 47 -9.06 -14.23 -8.75
C SER A 47 -8.02 -15.05 -7.99
N GLY A 48 -8.46 -15.78 -6.97
CA GLY A 48 -7.59 -16.60 -6.13
C GLY A 48 -7.99 -16.51 -4.66
N ASP A 49 -7.43 -17.39 -3.85
CA ASP A 49 -7.85 -17.58 -2.45
C ASP A 49 -7.57 -16.35 -1.57
N LEU A 50 -6.58 -15.53 -1.97
CA LEU A 50 -6.22 -14.29 -1.29
C LEU A 50 -7.00 -13.06 -1.76
N VAL A 51 -7.96 -13.23 -2.69
CA VAL A 51 -8.86 -12.15 -3.11
C VAL A 51 -10.09 -12.17 -2.21
N TRP A 52 -10.18 -11.22 -1.28
CA TRP A 52 -11.24 -11.13 -0.29
C TRP A 52 -11.86 -9.73 -0.22
N ASP A 53 -13.14 -9.65 0.17
CA ASP A 53 -13.82 -8.40 0.55
C ASP A 53 -13.82 -8.30 2.08
N ALA A 54 -13.43 -7.14 2.63
CA ALA A 54 -13.38 -6.91 4.07
C ALA A 54 -14.71 -7.20 4.77
N ARG A 55 -15.84 -7.05 4.07
CA ARG A 55 -17.18 -7.31 4.60
C ARG A 55 -17.53 -8.79 4.68
N THR A 56 -16.89 -9.65 3.89
CA THR A 56 -17.22 -11.08 3.78
C THR A 56 -16.06 -12.01 4.13
N ILE A 57 -14.88 -11.46 4.46
CA ILE A 57 -13.69 -12.27 4.76
C ILE A 57 -13.91 -13.18 5.99
N ALA A 58 -14.63 -12.67 6.99
CA ALA A 58 -14.95 -13.42 8.21
C ALA A 58 -15.90 -14.61 7.95
N ASP A 59 -16.69 -14.58 6.87
CA ASP A 59 -17.58 -15.69 6.50
C ASP A 59 -16.80 -16.87 5.90
N ARG A 60 -15.61 -16.60 5.36
CA ARG A 60 -14.80 -17.60 4.65
C ARG A 60 -13.60 -18.09 5.45
N TYR A 61 -13.04 -17.23 6.29
CA TYR A 61 -11.81 -17.52 7.02
C TYR A 61 -11.97 -17.19 8.50
N ASP A 62 -11.67 -18.17 9.35
CA ASP A 62 -11.34 -17.89 10.75
C ASP A 62 -9.84 -17.58 10.86
N TRP A 63 -9.55 -16.30 10.65
CA TRP A 63 -8.22 -15.71 10.68
C TRP A 63 -7.79 -15.33 12.10
N ASN A 64 -8.67 -15.46 13.09
CA ASN A 64 -8.34 -15.18 14.48
C ASN A 64 -7.71 -16.41 15.11
N TYR A 65 -6.43 -16.31 15.47
CA TYR A 65 -5.81 -17.32 16.31
C TYR A 65 -6.19 -17.08 17.78
N GLN A 66 -6.90 -18.03 18.38
CA GLN A 66 -7.23 -18.00 19.80
C GLN A 66 -6.08 -18.59 20.60
N LEU A 67 -5.42 -17.76 21.41
CA LEU A 67 -4.31 -18.20 22.25
C LEU A 67 -4.78 -19.30 23.20
N SER A 68 -4.03 -20.41 23.23
CA SER A 68 -4.23 -21.45 24.21
C SER A 68 -3.76 -20.99 25.60
N THR A 69 -4.19 -21.68 26.65
CA THR A 69 -3.66 -21.44 28.01
C THR A 69 -2.14 -21.68 28.07
N GLY A 70 -1.62 -22.60 27.25
CA GLY A 70 -0.19 -22.84 27.10
C GLY A 70 0.55 -21.65 26.48
N ASP A 71 0.01 -21.10 25.39
CA ASP A 71 0.58 -19.96 24.67
C ASP A 71 0.66 -18.73 25.59
N ILE A 72 -0.40 -18.50 26.38
CA ILE A 72 -0.44 -17.42 27.37
C ILE A 72 0.64 -17.62 28.44
N SER A 73 0.80 -18.86 28.94
CA SER A 73 1.80 -19.18 29.98
C SER A 73 3.23 -19.01 29.47
N GLU A 74 3.49 -19.38 28.21
CA GLU A 74 4.79 -19.18 27.56
C GLU A 74 5.12 -17.69 27.43
N ILE A 75 4.17 -16.89 26.91
CA ILE A 75 4.34 -15.44 26.73
C ILE A 75 4.57 -14.75 28.08
N ASP A 76 3.83 -15.11 29.13
CA ASP A 76 4.03 -14.56 30.49
C ASP A 76 5.42 -14.89 31.03
N GLY A 77 5.86 -16.15 30.89
CA GLY A 77 7.20 -16.57 31.30
C GLY A 77 8.32 -15.79 30.59
N ALA A 78 8.22 -15.65 29.27
CA ALA A 78 9.16 -14.88 28.48
C ALA A 78 9.18 -13.39 28.88
N LEU A 79 8.00 -12.79 29.08
CA LEU A 79 7.89 -11.40 29.52
C LEU A 79 8.59 -11.16 30.86
N ARG A 80 8.35 -12.05 31.84
CA ARG A 80 8.98 -11.98 33.17
C ARG A 80 10.50 -12.14 33.10
N TYR A 81 10.98 -13.06 32.24
CA TYR A 81 12.41 -13.23 32.01
C TYR A 81 13.06 -11.94 31.49
N PHE A 82 12.46 -11.28 30.50
CA PHE A 82 12.99 -10.03 29.96
C PHE A 82 12.94 -8.86 30.95
N GLN A 83 11.96 -8.82 31.85
CA GLN A 83 11.86 -7.78 32.88
C GLN A 83 12.85 -7.95 34.04
N CYS A 84 13.33 -9.17 34.28
CA CYS A 84 14.34 -9.45 35.30
C CYS A 84 15.79 -9.28 34.78
N MET A 85 15.96 -8.89 33.51
CA MET A 85 17.26 -8.63 32.88
C MET A 85 17.70 -7.17 33.04
#